data_AF-A0A1U7W702-F1
#
_entry.id   AF-A0A1U7W702-F1
#
_cell.length_a   1.000
_cell.length_b   1.000
_cell.length_c   1.000
_cell.angle_alpha   90.00
_cell.angle_beta   90.00
_cell.angle_gamma   90.00
#
_symmetry.space_group_name_H-M   'P 1'
#
loop_
_entity.id
_entity.type
_entity.pdbx_description
1 polymer ?
#
loop_
_entity_poly.entity_id
_entity_poly.type
_entity_poly.pdbx_seq_one_letter_code
_entity_poly.pdbx_strand_id
1 'polypeptide(L)' 'MAQNSSGRRRPNIMITRTPGTGKTMTSSALAEVTQLRHINVGDLVKEKKLHDGWDDTLDCYVINEDLVSLKH' A
#
# COMPACT_ATOMS: atom_id res chain seq x y z
N MET A 1 -31.50 -0.65 19.51
CA MET A 1 -30.83 0.62 19.20
C MET A 1 -29.36 0.32 18.90
N ALA A 2 -29.02 0.10 17.63
CA ALA A 2 -27.65 -0.22 17.23
C ALA A 2 -26.83 1.07 17.15
N GLN A 3 -25.74 1.09 17.92
CA GLN A 3 -24.85 2.23 18.09
C GLN A 3 -24.15 2.60 16.78
N ASN A 4 -24.13 3.91 16.53
CA ASN A 4 -23.58 4.60 15.37
C ASN A 4 -22.09 4.27 15.16
N SER A 5 -21.76 3.41 14.20
CA SER A 5 -20.38 3.32 13.71
C SER A 5 -20.10 4.59 12.90
N SER A 6 -19.17 5.41 13.35
CA SER A 6 -18.53 6.46 12.55
C SER A 6 -17.80 5.81 11.37
N GLY A 7 -18.56 5.31 10.40
CA GLY A 7 -18.09 4.55 9.26
C GLY A 7 -17.16 5.42 8.42
N ARG A 8 -16.03 4.84 8.02
CA ARG A 8 -15.07 5.48 7.12
C ARG A 8 -15.82 6.00 5.89
N ARG A 9 -15.93 7.33 5.76
CA ARG A 9 -16.75 7.99 4.72
C ARG A 9 -16.24 7.78 3.29
N ARG A 10 -15.01 7.28 3.13
CA ARG A 10 -14.32 7.10 1.85
C ARG A 10 -13.74 5.68 1.74
N PRO A 11 -13.76 5.05 0.56
CA PRO A 11 -13.28 3.69 0.36
C PRO A 11 -11.75 3.59 0.47
N ASN A 12 -11.26 2.38 0.75
CA ASN A 12 -9.86 1.99 0.54
C ASN A 12 -9.79 1.19 -0.75
N ILE A 13 -8.87 1.51 -1.65
CA ILE A 13 -8.74 0.87 -2.95
C ILE A 13 -7.37 0.21 -3.03
N MET A 14 -7.34 -1.10 -3.30
CA MET A 14 -6.11 -1.85 -3.55
C MET A 14 -5.97 -2.10 -5.05
N ILE A 15 -4.85 -1.67 -5.61
CA ILE A 15 -4.52 -1.87 -7.03
C ILE A 15 -3.37 -2.88 -7.10
N THR A 16 -3.64 -4.06 -7.66
CA THR A 16 -2.66 -5.14 -7.83
C THR A 16 -2.68 -5.69 -9.25
N ARG A 17 -1.52 -6.11 -9.75
CA ARG A 17 -1.19 -6.70 -11.06
C ARG A 17 0.28 -7.16 -11.00
N THR A 18 0.75 -7.97 -11.95
CA THR A 18 2.16 -8.33 -12.14
C THR A 18 3.06 -7.09 -12.31
N PRO A 19 4.28 -7.02 -11.75
CA PRO A 19 5.19 -5.87 -11.91
C PRO A 19 5.34 -5.38 -13.36
N GLY A 20 5.58 -4.08 -13.56
CA GLY A 20 5.76 -3.47 -14.89
C GLY A 20 4.48 -3.11 -15.66
N THR A 21 3.28 -3.50 -15.21
CA THR A 21 2.02 -3.27 -15.95
C THR A 21 1.36 -1.88 -15.73
N GLY A 22 2.12 -0.84 -15.37
CA GLY A 22 1.60 0.54 -15.24
C GLY A 22 0.76 0.87 -14.00
N LYS A 23 0.80 0.07 -12.93
CA LYS A 23 0.01 0.28 -11.70
C LYS A 23 0.18 1.67 -11.09
N THR A 24 1.42 2.11 -10.92
CA THR A 24 1.75 3.41 -10.30
C THR A 24 1.15 4.57 -11.07
N MET A 25 1.10 4.46 -12.39
CA MET A 25 0.48 5.48 -13.25
C MET A 25 -1.04 5.52 -13.02
N THR A 26 -1.70 4.35 -13.06
CA THR A 26 -3.15 4.26 -12.83
C THR A 26 -3.54 4.70 -11.42
N SER A 27 -2.79 4.29 -10.39
CA SER A 27 -3.08 4.64 -9.00
C SER A 27 -2.86 6.13 -8.71
N SER A 28 -1.87 6.75 -9.34
CA SER A 28 -1.63 8.20 -9.20
C SER A 28 -2.74 9.02 -9.86
N ALA A 29 -3.12 8.68 -11.10
CA ALA A 29 -4.24 9.34 -11.79
C ALA A 29 -5.56 9.15 -11.02
N LEU A 30 -5.81 7.94 -10.48
CA LEU A 30 -7.00 7.69 -9.67
C LEU A 30 -7.01 8.53 -8.40
N ALA A 31 -5.87 8.66 -7.71
CA ALA A 31 -5.76 9.46 -6.50
C ALA A 31 -6.00 10.95 -6.76
N GLU A 32 -5.54 11.47 -7.90
CA GLU A 32 -5.78 12.86 -8.32
C GLU A 32 -7.28 13.12 -8.55
N VAL A 33 -7.95 12.27 -9.32
CA VAL A 33 -9.39 12.45 -9.63
C VAL A 33 -10.27 12.21 -8.39
N THR A 34 -9.94 11.21 -7.59
CA THR A 34 -10.74 10.86 -6.41
C THR A 34 -10.41 11.69 -5.18
N GLN A 35 -9.29 12.44 -5.20
CA GLN A 35 -8.69 13.12 -4.05
C GLN A 35 -8.36 12.15 -2.90
N LEU A 36 -8.12 10.87 -3.21
CA LEU A 36 -7.70 9.86 -2.23
C LEU A 36 -6.18 9.93 -2.04
N ARG A 37 -5.70 9.49 -0.88
CA ARG A 37 -4.26 9.37 -0.64
C ARG A 37 -3.73 8.14 -1.35
N HIS A 38 -2.86 8.34 -2.34
CA HIS A 38 -2.07 7.26 -2.92
C HIS A 38 -0.98 6.84 -1.94
N ILE A 39 -0.83 5.53 -1.73
CA ILE A 39 0.27 4.94 -0.96
C ILE A 39 0.90 3.86 -1.84
N ASN A 40 2.17 4.03 -2.19
CA ASN A 40 2.97 2.98 -2.79
C ASN A 40 3.51 2.08 -1.68
N VAL A 41 3.16 0.79 -1.72
CA VAL A 41 3.57 -0.18 -0.70
C VAL A 41 5.08 -0.41 -0.70
N GLY A 42 5.73 -0.44 -1.87
CA GLY A 42 7.18 -0.65 -1.96
C GLY A 42 7.96 0.49 -1.30
N ASP A 43 7.57 1.74 -1.58
CA ASP A 43 8.18 2.92 -0.96
C ASP A 43 7.92 2.94 0.55
N LEU A 44 6.70 2.61 0.98
CA LEU A 44 6.34 2.54 2.40
C LEU A 44 7.18 1.51 3.17
N VAL A 45 7.37 0.32 2.59
CA VAL A 45 8.17 -0.77 3.16
C VAL A 45 9.62 -0.33 3.31
N LYS A 46 10.18 0.32 2.29
CA LYS A 46 11.54 0.88 2.32
C LYS A 46 11.69 1.97 3.38
N GLU A 47 10.82 2.98 3.37
CA GLU A 47 10.87 4.13 4.29
C GLU A 47 10.75 3.70 5.76
N LYS A 48 9.84 2.76 6.04
CA LYS A 48 9.58 2.28 7.39
C LYS A 48 10.47 1.11 7.82
N LYS A 49 11.42 0.69 6.97
CA LYS A 49 12.30 -0.47 7.15
C LYS A 49 11.52 -1.74 7.55
N LEU A 50 10.43 -2.02 6.83
CA LEU A 50 9.54 -3.18 7.07
C LEU A 50 9.94 -4.39 6.22
N HIS A 51 11.24 -4.61 6.06
CA HIS A 51 11.78 -5.62 5.16
C HIS A 51 13.02 -6.28 5.76
N ASP A 52 13.26 -7.52 5.37
CA ASP A 52 14.44 -8.32 5.78
C ASP A 52 15.49 -8.46 4.67
N GLY A 53 15.50 -7.49 3.76
CA GLY A 53 16.50 -7.42 2.71
C GLY A 53 15.86 -7.18 1.35
N TRP A 54 16.71 -7.28 0.34
CA TRP A 54 16.38 -7.05 -1.05
C TRP A 54 16.49 -8.37 -1.81
N ASP A 55 15.49 -8.67 -2.64
CA ASP A 55 15.49 -9.78 -3.57
C ASP A 55 15.91 -9.27 -4.95
N ASP A 56 17.17 -9.54 -5.32
CA ASP A 56 17.73 -9.16 -6.62
C ASP A 56 17.07 -9.88 -7.81
N THR A 57 16.42 -11.04 -7.58
CA THR A 57 15.76 -11.81 -8.64
C THR A 57 14.43 -11.19 -9.03
N LEU A 58 13.68 -10.71 -8.03
CA LEU A 58 12.37 -10.09 -8.21
C LEU A 58 12.41 -8.55 -8.19
N ASP A 59 13.59 -7.97 -8.00
CA ASP A 59 13.84 -6.51 -7.94
C ASP A 59 12.91 -5.83 -6.91
N CYS A 60 12.78 -6.43 -5.72
CA CYS A 60 11.89 -5.92 -4.68
C CYS A 60 12.35 -6.22 -3.24
N TYR A 61 11.80 -5.48 -2.27
CA TYR A 61 12.04 -5.73 -0.85
C TYR A 61 11.25 -6.94 -0.36
N VAL A 62 11.92 -7.83 0.37
CA VAL A 62 11.27 -8.95 1.07
C VAL A 62 10.61 -8.40 2.33
N ILE A 63 9.27 -8.35 2.35
CA ILE A 63 8.51 -7.80 3.47
C ILE A 63 8.69 -8.67 4.71
N ASN A 64 9.00 -8.04 5.84
CA ASN A 64 8.99 -8.69 7.14
C ASN A 64 7.60 -8.55 7.78
N GLU A 65 6.86 -9.65 7.88
CA GLU A 65 5.49 -9.68 8.41
C GLU A 65 5.42 -9.40 9.92
N ASP A 66 6.47 -9.74 10.68
CA ASP A 66 6.55 -9.46 12.13
C ASP A 66 6.64 -7.95 12.38
N LEU A 67 7.49 -7.24 11.63
CA LEU A 67 7.64 -5.79 11.73
C LEU A 67 6.36 -5.04 11.33
N VAL A 68 5.60 -5.58 10.38
CA VAL A 68 4.31 -5.03 9.96
C VAL A 68 3.27 -5.17 11.08
N SER A 69 3.23 -6.33 11.74
CA SER A 69 2.24 -6.63 12.78
C SER A 69 2.48 -5.91 14.11
N LEU A 70 3.74 -5.56 14.41
CA LEU A 70 4.14 -4.89 15.66
C LEU A 70 3.86 -3.38 15.70
N LYS A 71 3.54 -2.73 14.56
CA LYS A 71 3.38 -1.27 14.46
C LYS A 71 1.93 -0.75 14.61
N HIS A 72 1.10 -1.44 15.40
CA HIS A 72 -0.30 -1.06 15.65
C HIS A 72 -0.48 0.24 16.44
#